data_AF-A0A847UZM1-F1
#
_entry.id   AF-A0A847UZM1-F1
#
_cell.length_a   1.000
_cell.length_b   1.000
_cell.length_c   1.000
_cell.angle_alpha   90.00
_cell.angle_beta   90.00
_cell.angle_gamma   90.00
#
_symmetry.space_group_name_H-M   'P 1'
#
loop_
_entity.id
_entity.type
_entity.pdbx_description
1 polymer ?
#
loop_
_entity_poly.entity_id
_entity_poly.type
_entity_poly.pdbx_seq_one_letter_code
_entity_poly.pdbx_strand_id
1 'polypeptide(L)'
;MLLGLFPAGQARAESWRVRVAEVLDGDTLLLGGGERLRLRGIDAPELGHNGKPGQYFGRQSKRMLEALVSGRELILRRSELDRDRHGRMVGIAWRADNVMVNLSMIEQGAAFVYPHAADRDKSLSGELLQAQRRAMSQGKGFWPHILGIADASRGCVGTRSSLRFHILSCSQGRKVKKSNQVQFSSLAEAFAAGFAPARDCTPWPPEKAVR
;
A
#
# COMPACT_ATOMS: atom_id res chain seq x y z
N MET A 1 -5.24 -32.56 -46.97
CA MET A 1 -5.83 -31.95 -45.76
C MET A 1 -4.84 -30.89 -45.27
N LEU A 2 -5.04 -29.63 -45.63
CA LEU A 2 -4.14 -28.54 -45.22
C LEU A 2 -4.44 -28.17 -43.75
N LEU A 3 -3.48 -28.46 -42.87
CA LEU A 3 -3.45 -27.96 -41.50
C LEU A 3 -3.13 -26.46 -41.54
N GLY A 4 -4.16 -25.62 -41.42
CA GLY A 4 -3.99 -24.18 -41.25
C GLY A 4 -3.37 -23.89 -39.88
N LEU A 5 -2.14 -23.37 -39.85
CA LEU A 5 -1.58 -22.71 -38.69
C LEU A 5 -2.39 -21.44 -38.43
N PHE A 6 -3.14 -21.41 -37.33
CA PHE A 6 -3.63 -20.16 -36.76
C PHE A 6 -2.46 -19.46 -36.06
N PRO A 7 -2.08 -18.23 -36.44
CA PRO A 7 -1.14 -17.47 -35.62
C PRO A 7 -1.84 -17.17 -34.29
N ALA A 8 -1.23 -17.62 -33.19
CA ALA A 8 -1.61 -17.21 -31.85
C ALA A 8 -1.52 -15.68 -31.81
N GLY A 9 -2.69 -15.02 -31.79
CA GLY A 9 -2.76 -13.58 -31.61
C GLY A 9 -2.04 -13.22 -30.32
N GLN A 10 -0.92 -12.52 -30.43
CA GLN A 10 -0.32 -11.83 -29.28
C GLN A 10 -1.39 -10.87 -28.77
N ALA A 11 -2.01 -11.21 -27.64
CA ALA A 11 -2.79 -10.25 -26.88
C ALA A 11 -1.82 -9.11 -26.53
N ARG A 12 -1.87 -8.01 -27.29
CA ARG A 12 -1.15 -6.79 -26.93
C ARG A 12 -1.60 -6.46 -25.51
N ALA A 13 -0.65 -6.33 -24.58
CA ALA A 13 -0.94 -5.82 -23.27
C ALA A 13 -1.54 -4.42 -23.46
N GLU A 14 -2.87 -4.33 -23.39
CA GLU A 14 -3.58 -3.06 -23.54
C GLU A 14 -3.09 -2.14 -22.43
N SER A 15 -2.56 -1.00 -22.85
CA SER A 15 -2.18 0.07 -21.94
C SER A 15 -2.76 1.37 -22.44
N TRP A 16 -3.13 2.25 -21.52
CA TRP A 16 -3.70 3.54 -21.86
C TRP A 16 -3.19 4.60 -20.91
N ARG A 17 -3.23 5.85 -21.39
CA ARG A 17 -2.88 7.02 -20.61
C ARG A 17 -4.11 7.56 -19.91
N VAL A 18 -3.96 7.92 -18.64
CA VAL A 18 -5.00 8.53 -17.83
C VAL A 18 -4.47 9.81 -17.21
N ARG A 19 -5.33 10.83 -17.15
CA ARG A 19 -5.08 12.03 -16.35
C ARG A 19 -5.53 11.78 -14.91
N VAL A 20 -4.78 12.32 -13.96
CA VAL A 20 -5.21 12.39 -12.56
C VAL A 20 -6.04 13.66 -12.39
N ALA A 21 -7.28 13.51 -11.94
CA ALA A 21 -8.16 14.63 -11.61
C ALA A 21 -7.87 15.12 -10.18
N GLU A 22 -7.71 14.20 -9.24
CA GLU A 22 -7.46 14.51 -7.83
C GLU A 22 -6.67 13.38 -7.17
N VAL A 23 -5.82 13.73 -6.20
CA VAL A 23 -5.28 12.76 -5.23
C VAL A 23 -6.19 12.79 -4.01
N LEU A 24 -6.81 11.67 -3.67
CA LEU A 24 -7.77 11.60 -2.57
C LEU A 24 -7.06 11.41 -1.22
N ASP A 25 -6.08 10.51 -1.19
CA ASP A 25 -5.21 10.21 -0.04
C ASP A 25 -3.83 9.71 -0.55
N GLY A 26 -3.00 9.15 0.33
CA GLY A 26 -1.64 8.70 -0.02
C GLY A 26 -1.56 7.46 -0.91
N ASP A 27 -2.68 6.83 -1.27
CA ASP A 27 -2.70 5.63 -2.12
C ASP A 27 -3.87 5.52 -3.09
N THR A 28 -4.73 6.54 -3.14
CA THR A 28 -5.93 6.56 -3.96
C THR A 28 -5.99 7.83 -4.83
N LEU A 29 -6.17 7.62 -6.12
CA LEU A 29 -6.31 8.65 -7.14
C LEU A 29 -7.75 8.67 -7.70
N LEU A 30 -8.26 9.85 -7.98
CA LEU A 30 -9.41 10.05 -8.87
C LEU A 30 -8.88 10.33 -10.27
N LEU A 31 -9.29 9.53 -11.24
CA LEU A 31 -8.90 9.68 -12.64
C LEU A 31 -9.85 10.64 -13.38
N GLY A 32 -9.39 11.17 -14.52
CA GLY A 32 -10.17 12.10 -15.34
C GLY A 32 -11.51 11.57 -15.85
N GLY A 33 -11.69 10.24 -15.91
CA GLY A 33 -12.97 9.59 -16.23
C GLY A 33 -13.93 9.43 -15.04
N GLY A 34 -13.51 9.83 -13.83
CA GLY A 34 -14.28 9.71 -12.59
C GLY A 34 -14.04 8.41 -11.83
N GLU A 35 -13.28 7.46 -12.38
CA GLU A 35 -12.93 6.23 -11.68
C GLU A 35 -11.90 6.47 -10.58
N ARG A 36 -12.04 5.73 -9.48
CA ARG A 36 -11.04 5.70 -8.41
C ARG A 36 -10.04 4.57 -8.67
N LEU A 37 -8.76 4.92 -8.65
CA LEU A 37 -7.62 4.00 -8.71
C LEU A 37 -6.97 3.89 -7.33
N ARG A 38 -7.03 2.72 -6.73
CA ARG A 38 -6.29 2.34 -5.52
C ARG A 38 -4.97 1.71 -5.95
N LEU A 39 -3.85 2.25 -5.46
CA LEU A 39 -2.53 1.72 -5.77
C LEU A 39 -2.34 0.32 -5.15
N ARG A 40 -2.19 -0.69 -6.00
CA ARG A 40 -2.03 -2.10 -5.63
C ARG A 40 -0.82 -2.32 -4.74
N GLY A 41 -0.96 -3.18 -3.74
CA GLY A 41 0.13 -3.67 -2.89
C GLY A 41 0.63 -2.70 -1.82
N ILE A 42 0.07 -1.50 -1.73
CA ILE A 42 0.47 -0.48 -0.76
C ILE A 42 -0.75 0.05 0.02
N ASP A 43 -0.53 0.65 1.18
CA ASP A 43 -1.53 1.39 1.94
C ASP A 43 -0.86 2.60 2.59
N ALA A 44 -1.61 3.68 2.78
CA ALA A 44 -1.08 4.94 3.26
C ALA A 44 -1.76 5.40 4.57
N PRO A 45 -1.11 6.28 5.35
CA PRO A 45 -1.77 6.86 6.51
C PRO A 45 -3.03 7.63 6.12
N GLU A 46 -4.14 7.31 6.78
CA GLU A 46 -5.48 7.80 6.43
C GLU A 46 -5.64 9.30 6.73
N LEU A 47 -6.37 9.99 5.86
CA LEU A 47 -6.82 11.36 6.13
C LEU A 47 -8.02 11.37 7.10
N GLY A 48 -8.21 12.48 7.79
CA GLY A 48 -9.37 12.65 8.67
C GLY A 48 -10.67 12.69 7.87
N HIS A 49 -11.67 11.94 8.32
CA HIS A 49 -12.98 11.89 7.67
C HIS A 49 -14.10 11.75 8.72
N ASN A 50 -15.28 12.30 8.45
CA ASN A 50 -16.48 12.18 9.31
C ASN A 50 -16.21 12.47 10.80
N GLY A 51 -15.44 13.52 11.09
CA GLY A 51 -15.06 13.90 12.46
C GLY A 51 -13.97 13.05 13.12
N LYS A 52 -13.48 11.98 12.47
CA LYS A 52 -12.30 11.23 12.93
C LYS A 52 -11.02 12.00 12.57
N PRO A 53 -10.04 12.09 13.48
CA PRO A 53 -8.75 12.70 13.17
C PRO A 53 -8.02 11.87 12.10
N GLY A 54 -7.26 12.54 11.24
CA GLY A 54 -6.33 11.86 10.34
C GLY A 54 -5.21 11.18 11.11
N GLN A 55 -4.52 10.26 10.44
CA GLN A 55 -3.33 9.61 10.95
C GLN A 55 -2.10 10.51 10.74
N TYR A 56 -1.12 10.38 11.64
CA TYR A 56 0.19 11.00 11.47
C TYR A 56 0.74 10.71 10.07
N PHE A 57 1.29 11.74 9.42
CA PHE A 57 1.85 11.67 8.07
C PHE A 57 0.81 11.54 6.92
N GLY A 58 -0.50 11.51 7.20
CA GLY A 58 -1.53 11.37 6.16
C GLY A 58 -1.50 12.50 5.12
N ARG A 59 -1.47 13.76 5.57
CA ARG A 59 -1.36 14.91 4.64
C ARG A 59 -0.02 14.93 3.89
N GLN A 60 1.07 14.55 4.54
CA GLN A 60 2.40 14.50 3.92
C GLN A 60 2.45 13.41 2.85
N SER A 61 1.89 12.23 3.13
CA SER A 61 1.76 11.13 2.17
C SER A 61 0.95 11.56 0.94
N LYS A 62 -0.22 12.18 1.16
CA LYS A 62 -1.02 12.75 0.07
C LYS A 62 -0.22 13.72 -0.80
N ARG A 63 0.50 14.67 -0.19
CA ARG A 63 1.33 15.66 -0.92
C ARG A 63 2.46 15.01 -1.72
N MET A 64 3.06 13.93 -1.20
CA MET A 64 4.09 13.19 -1.92
C MET A 64 3.52 12.49 -3.15
N LEU A 65 2.32 11.92 -3.05
CA LEU A 65 1.62 11.36 -4.21
C LEU A 65 1.23 12.46 -5.21
N GLU A 66 0.70 13.59 -4.74
CA GLU A 66 0.41 14.78 -5.56
C GLU A 66 1.64 15.24 -6.35
N ALA A 67 2.80 15.39 -5.71
CA ALA A 67 4.04 15.80 -6.37
C ALA A 67 4.49 14.80 -7.45
N LEU A 68 4.26 13.51 -7.20
CA LEU A 68 4.67 12.43 -8.10
C LEU A 68 3.81 12.36 -9.38
N VAL A 69 2.53 12.73 -9.29
CA VAL A 69 1.56 12.61 -10.40
C VAL A 69 1.13 13.95 -11.01
N SER A 70 1.38 15.08 -10.34
CA SER A 70 0.93 16.40 -10.78
C SER A 70 1.46 16.75 -12.17
N GLY A 71 0.58 17.28 -13.02
CA GLY A 71 0.88 17.69 -14.39
C GLY A 71 1.26 16.56 -15.34
N ARG A 72 1.05 15.29 -14.96
CA ARG A 72 1.49 14.11 -15.71
C ARG A 72 0.32 13.19 -16.04
N GLU A 73 0.42 12.54 -17.20
CA GLU A 73 -0.40 11.37 -17.51
C GLU A 73 0.25 10.12 -16.93
N LEU A 74 -0.57 9.23 -16.39
CA LEU A 74 -0.16 7.92 -15.91
C LEU A 74 -0.50 6.88 -16.96
N ILE A 75 0.33 5.85 -17.07
CA ILE A 75 0.10 4.67 -17.90
C ILE A 75 -0.42 3.57 -16.99
N LEU A 76 -1.59 3.03 -17.34
CA LEU A 76 -2.15 1.83 -16.73
C LEU A 76 -2.10 0.68 -17.73
N ARG A 77 -1.81 -0.53 -17.26
CA ARG A 77 -1.76 -1.74 -18.08
C ARG A 77 -2.86 -2.70 -17.65
N ARG A 78 -3.66 -3.19 -18.60
CA ARG A 78 -4.80 -4.09 -18.32
C ARG A 78 -4.42 -5.30 -17.48
N SER A 79 -3.24 -5.88 -17.74
CA SER A 79 -2.70 -7.04 -17.01
C SER A 79 -2.33 -6.76 -15.54
N GLU A 80 -2.23 -5.50 -15.17
CA GLU A 80 -1.86 -5.05 -13.82
C GLU A 80 -3.04 -4.45 -13.05
N LEU A 81 -4.25 -4.50 -13.64
CA LEU A 81 -5.48 -3.97 -13.06
C LEU A 81 -6.42 -5.08 -12.60
N ASP A 82 -7.10 -4.80 -11.49
CA ASP A 82 -8.22 -5.59 -10.96
C ASP A 82 -9.31 -4.64 -10.42
N ARG A 83 -10.39 -5.19 -9.89
CA ARG A 83 -11.42 -4.45 -9.16
C ARG A 83 -11.63 -5.02 -7.77
N ASP A 84 -11.72 -4.15 -6.77
CA ASP A 84 -12.11 -4.58 -5.43
C ASP A 84 -13.63 -4.67 -5.26
N ARG A 85 -14.06 -5.22 -4.12
CA ARG A 85 -15.48 -5.35 -3.74
C ARG A 85 -16.24 -4.01 -3.62
N HIS A 86 -15.53 -2.89 -3.56
CA HIS A 86 -16.10 -1.54 -3.49
C HIS A 86 -16.19 -0.89 -4.87
N GLY A 87 -15.86 -1.63 -5.93
CA GLY A 87 -15.88 -1.15 -7.31
C GLY A 87 -14.66 -0.30 -7.70
N ARG A 88 -13.69 -0.10 -6.80
CA ARG A 88 -12.47 0.65 -7.12
C ARG A 88 -11.61 -0.17 -8.08
N MET A 89 -11.00 0.52 -9.03
CA MET A 89 -9.92 -0.06 -9.80
C MET A 89 -8.70 -0.19 -8.90
N VAL A 90 -8.05 -1.35 -8.90
CA VAL A 90 -6.85 -1.62 -8.11
C VAL A 90 -5.73 -1.92 -9.09
N GLY A 91 -4.59 -1.23 -9.01
CA GLY A 91 -3.50 -1.52 -9.94
C GLY A 91 -2.21 -0.77 -9.75
N ILE A 92 -1.29 -1.01 -10.68
CA ILE A 92 -0.01 -0.31 -10.76
C ILE A 92 -0.16 0.90 -11.67
N ALA A 93 0.29 2.05 -11.18
CA ALA A 93 0.39 3.27 -11.97
C ALA A 93 1.84 3.53 -12.37
N TRP A 94 2.06 3.82 -13.65
CA TRP A 94 3.38 4.14 -14.20
C TRP A 94 3.39 5.56 -14.73
N ARG A 95 4.52 6.25 -14.59
CA ARG A 95 4.79 7.46 -15.36
C ARG A 95 5.39 7.11 -16.73
N ALA A 96 5.39 8.07 -17.65
CA ALA A 96 5.97 7.92 -18.98
C ALA A 96 7.50 7.64 -18.97
N ASP A 97 8.20 8.04 -17.92
CA ASP A 97 9.63 7.76 -17.69
C ASP A 97 9.87 6.43 -16.95
N ASN A 98 8.87 5.53 -16.98
CA ASN A 98 8.93 4.18 -16.39
C ASN A 98 9.09 4.16 -14.86
N VAL A 99 8.76 5.26 -14.17
CA VAL A 99 8.68 5.31 -12.71
C VAL A 99 7.38 4.65 -12.25
N MET A 100 7.49 3.61 -11.42
CA MET A 100 6.35 2.95 -10.77
C MET A 100 5.90 3.77 -9.55
N VAL A 101 4.71 4.37 -9.62
CA VAL A 101 4.17 5.25 -8.57
C VAL A 101 4.04 4.52 -7.24
N ASN A 102 3.55 3.27 -7.26
CA ASN A 102 3.37 2.43 -6.08
C ASN A 102 4.69 2.23 -5.32
N LEU A 103 5.76 1.90 -6.05
CA LEU A 103 7.10 1.68 -5.48
C LEU A 103 7.67 2.98 -4.93
N SER A 104 7.58 4.08 -5.67
CA SER A 104 8.10 5.38 -5.22
C SER A 104 7.44 5.86 -3.92
N MET A 105 6.17 5.54 -3.68
CA MET A 105 5.51 5.86 -2.40
C MET A 105 6.09 5.06 -1.23
N ILE A 106 6.46 3.79 -1.45
CA ILE A 106 7.14 2.96 -0.45
C ILE A 106 8.55 3.47 -0.18
N GLU A 107 9.33 3.77 -1.22
CA GLU A 107 10.71 4.22 -1.11
C GLU A 107 10.85 5.55 -0.36
N GLN A 108 9.86 6.43 -0.50
CA GLN A 108 9.79 7.70 0.22
C GLN A 108 9.31 7.55 1.67
N GLY A 109 8.90 6.35 2.10
CA GLY A 109 8.25 6.14 3.40
C GLY A 109 6.91 6.88 3.52
N ALA A 110 6.20 7.02 2.40
CA ALA A 110 4.90 7.67 2.30
C ALA A 110 3.74 6.66 2.34
N ALA A 111 4.02 5.41 1.99
CA ALA A 111 3.11 4.27 2.13
C ALA A 111 3.86 3.08 2.75
N PHE A 112 3.13 2.05 3.12
CA PHE A 112 3.66 0.75 3.56
C PHE A 112 3.07 -0.39 2.72
N VAL A 113 3.77 -1.53 2.69
CA VAL A 113 3.32 -2.73 1.98
C VAL A 113 2.03 -3.22 2.59
N TYR A 114 1.01 -3.37 1.75
CA TYR A 114 -0.29 -3.87 2.15
C TYR A 114 -0.57 -5.19 1.44
N PRO A 115 -0.35 -6.32 2.12
CA PRO A 115 -0.62 -7.62 1.54
C PRO A 115 -2.11 -7.79 1.29
N HIS A 116 -2.45 -8.25 0.09
CA HIS A 116 -3.75 -8.83 -0.21
C HIS A 116 -3.57 -10.33 -0.35
N ALA A 117 -4.27 -11.13 0.45
CA ALA A 117 -4.13 -12.60 0.42
C ALA A 117 -4.46 -13.21 -0.95
N ALA A 118 -5.27 -12.51 -1.75
CA ALA A 118 -5.60 -12.90 -3.13
C ALA A 118 -4.56 -12.43 -4.17
N ASP A 119 -3.62 -11.55 -3.80
CA ASP A 119 -2.59 -11.07 -4.71
C ASP A 119 -1.53 -12.16 -4.94
N ARG A 120 -1.42 -12.57 -6.21
CA ARG A 120 -0.54 -13.64 -6.66
C ARG A 120 0.76 -13.12 -7.27
N ASP A 121 0.92 -11.80 -7.42
CA ASP A 121 2.11 -11.21 -7.98
C ASP A 121 3.26 -11.18 -6.95
N LYS A 122 3.99 -12.29 -6.89
CA LYS A 122 5.13 -12.44 -5.97
C LYS A 122 6.28 -11.50 -6.33
N SER A 123 6.42 -11.11 -7.59
CA SER A 123 7.45 -10.16 -8.03
C SER A 123 7.20 -8.78 -7.44
N LEU A 124 6.00 -8.23 -7.67
CA LEU A 124 5.61 -6.93 -7.12
C LEU A 124 5.72 -6.93 -5.59
N SER A 125 5.15 -7.95 -4.93
CA SER A 125 5.17 -8.00 -3.47
C SER A 125 6.60 -8.08 -2.90
N GLY A 126 7.50 -8.80 -3.57
CA GLY A 126 8.91 -8.88 -3.19
C GLY A 126 9.64 -7.55 -3.38
N GLU A 127 9.42 -6.87 -4.50
CA GLU A 127 10.01 -5.57 -4.81
C GLU A 127 9.58 -4.50 -3.80
N LEU A 128 8.27 -4.39 -3.54
CA LEU A 128 7.73 -3.44 -2.55
C LEU A 128 8.26 -3.74 -1.14
N LEU A 129 8.36 -5.01 -0.74
CA LEU A 129 8.87 -5.37 0.59
C LEU A 129 10.37 -5.04 0.74
N GLN A 130 11.16 -5.26 -0.30
CA GLN A 130 12.57 -4.85 -0.29
C GLN A 130 12.72 -3.33 -0.19
N ALA A 131 11.92 -2.58 -0.95
CA ALA A 131 11.90 -1.12 -0.88
C ALA A 131 11.47 -0.62 0.51
N GLN A 132 10.46 -1.23 1.12
CA GLN A 132 10.03 -0.91 2.48
C GLN A 132 11.17 -1.11 3.49
N ARG A 133 11.87 -2.24 3.43
CA ARG A 133 13.02 -2.50 4.32
C ARG A 133 14.10 -1.43 4.18
N ARG A 134 14.39 -0.99 2.95
CA ARG A 134 15.34 0.12 2.69
C ARG A 134 14.82 1.45 3.24
N ALA A 135 13.56 1.78 3.02
CA ALA A 135 12.95 3.01 3.53
C ALA A 135 12.96 3.05 5.07
N MET A 136 12.71 1.91 5.72
CA MET A 136 12.80 1.75 7.18
C MET A 136 14.23 1.98 7.68
N SER A 137 15.23 1.30 7.10
CA SER A 137 16.62 1.42 7.56
C SER A 137 17.24 2.80 7.31
N GLN A 138 16.77 3.50 6.27
CA GLN A 138 17.19 4.86 5.95
C GLN A 138 16.36 5.96 6.65
N GLY A 139 15.40 5.57 7.50
CA GLY A 139 14.57 6.53 8.24
C GLY A 139 13.72 7.45 7.33
N LYS A 140 13.17 6.91 6.24
CA LYS A 140 12.37 7.69 5.29
C LYS A 140 10.96 7.96 5.82
N GLY A 141 10.40 9.11 5.47
CA GLY A 141 9.00 9.47 5.69
C GLY A 141 8.54 9.24 7.13
N PHE A 142 7.47 8.47 7.32
CA PHE A 142 6.91 8.23 8.65
C PHE A 142 7.71 7.23 9.50
N TRP A 143 8.66 6.48 8.93
CA TRP A 143 9.31 5.35 9.60
C TRP A 143 10.00 5.71 10.93
N PRO A 144 10.79 6.80 11.03
CA PRO A 144 11.46 7.14 12.29
C PRO A 144 10.49 7.34 13.46
N HIS A 145 9.35 7.97 13.19
CA HIS A 145 8.34 8.20 14.22
C HIS A 145 7.59 6.91 14.57
N ILE A 146 7.11 6.18 13.56
CA ILE A 146 6.31 4.95 13.77
C ILE A 146 7.12 3.84 14.43
N LEU A 147 8.41 3.71 14.11
CA LEU A 147 9.29 2.73 14.75
C LEU A 147 9.85 3.23 16.09
N GLY A 148 9.66 4.52 16.42
CA GLY A 148 10.11 5.15 17.65
C GLY A 148 9.03 5.35 18.72
N ILE A 149 7.75 5.05 18.43
CA ILE A 149 6.69 5.14 19.45
C ILE A 149 6.92 4.13 20.58
N ALA A 150 6.47 4.45 21.80
CA ALA A 150 6.70 3.60 22.97
C ALA A 150 6.21 2.15 22.80
N ASP A 151 5.10 1.94 22.10
CA ASP A 151 4.56 0.61 21.85
C ASP A 151 5.31 -0.16 20.73
N ALA A 152 6.21 0.49 19.98
CA ALA A 152 6.89 -0.13 18.84
C ALA A 152 7.79 -1.32 19.23
N SER A 153 8.38 -1.27 20.43
CA SER A 153 9.29 -2.28 20.97
C SER A 153 8.60 -3.31 21.88
N ARG A 154 7.29 -3.19 22.11
CA ARG A 154 6.54 -4.10 23.00
C ARG A 154 6.11 -5.39 22.31
N GLY A 155 6.34 -5.50 21.00
CA GLY A 155 5.90 -6.62 20.18
C GLY A 155 4.46 -6.50 19.69
N CYS A 156 4.08 -7.42 18.81
CA CYS A 156 2.73 -7.49 18.25
C CYS A 156 2.38 -8.92 17.77
N VAL A 157 1.08 -9.17 17.58
CA VAL A 157 0.58 -10.46 17.11
C VAL A 157 0.14 -10.34 15.65
N GLY A 158 0.83 -11.05 14.78
CA GLY A 158 0.47 -11.27 13.37
C GLY A 158 -0.56 -12.39 13.18
N THR A 159 -1.28 -12.31 12.06
CA THR A 159 -2.20 -13.34 11.57
C THR A 159 -1.67 -13.92 10.25
N ARG A 160 -1.31 -15.22 10.20
CA ARG A 160 -0.69 -15.84 9.02
C ARG A 160 -1.53 -15.69 7.75
N SER A 161 -2.85 -15.90 7.86
CA SER A 161 -3.74 -15.92 6.69
C SER A 161 -3.99 -14.54 6.06
N SER A 162 -3.99 -13.47 6.85
CA SER A 162 -4.29 -12.12 6.39
C SER A 162 -3.06 -11.22 6.28
N LEU A 163 -1.93 -11.66 6.85
CA LEU A 163 -0.69 -10.88 6.98
C LEU A 163 -0.95 -9.52 7.66
N ARG A 164 -1.89 -9.51 8.61
CA ARG A 164 -2.17 -8.36 9.47
C ARG A 164 -1.56 -8.56 10.84
N PHE A 165 -1.05 -7.50 11.46
CA PHE A 165 -0.64 -7.52 12.85
C PHE A 165 -1.52 -6.61 13.72
N HIS A 166 -1.55 -6.94 15.01
CA HIS A 166 -2.25 -6.22 16.06
C HIS A 166 -1.27 -5.89 17.18
N ILE A 167 -1.17 -4.62 17.56
CA ILE A 167 -0.43 -4.20 18.76
C ILE A 167 -1.00 -4.89 20.00
N LEU A 168 -0.17 -5.18 21.02
CA LEU A 168 -0.61 -5.98 22.18
C LEU A 168 -1.73 -5.33 23.01
N SER A 169 -1.84 -3.99 22.97
CA SER A 169 -2.93 -3.25 23.60
C SER A 169 -4.29 -3.46 22.91
N CYS A 170 -4.31 -3.93 21.65
CA CYS A 170 -5.53 -4.16 20.88
C CYS A 170 -6.29 -5.42 21.33
N SER A 171 -7.59 -5.26 21.61
CA SER A 171 -8.47 -6.37 22.00
C SER A 171 -8.69 -7.41 20.89
N GLN A 172 -8.65 -6.99 19.62
CA GLN A 172 -8.85 -7.89 18.47
C GLN A 172 -7.69 -8.88 18.32
N GLY A 173 -6.46 -8.48 18.66
CA GLY A 173 -5.30 -9.37 18.62
C GLY A 173 -5.46 -10.60 19.53
N ARG A 174 -6.17 -10.45 20.65
CA ARG A 174 -6.45 -11.54 21.60
C ARG A 174 -7.41 -12.59 21.03
N LYS A 175 -8.20 -12.24 20.01
CA LYS A 175 -9.17 -13.13 19.37
C LYS A 175 -8.57 -13.97 18.24
N VAL A 176 -7.33 -13.68 17.82
CA VAL A 176 -6.65 -14.46 16.78
C VAL A 176 -6.43 -15.88 17.30
N LYS A 177 -6.87 -16.90 16.55
CA LYS A 177 -6.66 -18.32 16.91
C LYS A 177 -5.17 -18.62 17.03
N LYS A 178 -4.74 -19.32 18.08
CA LYS A 178 -3.32 -19.67 18.32
C LYS A 178 -2.62 -20.29 17.10
N SER A 179 -3.29 -21.19 16.39
CA SER A 179 -2.77 -21.82 15.16
C SER A 179 -2.52 -20.85 14.00
N ASN A 180 -3.11 -19.65 14.03
CA ASN A 180 -2.96 -18.62 13.01
C ASN A 180 -2.08 -17.44 13.48
N GLN A 181 -1.56 -17.47 14.71
CA GLN A 181 -0.75 -16.38 15.26
C GLN A 181 0.72 -16.48 14.86
N VAL A 182 1.31 -15.33 14.52
CA VAL A 182 2.76 -15.12 14.44
C VAL A 182 3.13 -14.08 15.50
N GLN A 183 4.16 -14.33 16.30
CA GLN A 183 4.62 -13.36 17.30
C GLN A 183 5.77 -12.56 16.72
N PHE A 184 5.74 -11.24 16.90
CA PHE A 184 6.82 -10.34 16.54
C PHE A 184 7.28 -9.60 17.79
N SER A 185 8.59 -9.45 17.95
CA SER A 185 9.24 -8.69 19.03
C SER A 185 9.05 -7.18 18.89
N SER A 186 8.76 -6.68 17.68
CA SER A 186 8.57 -5.26 17.42
C SER A 186 7.69 -4.99 16.20
N LEU A 187 7.25 -3.74 16.05
CA LEU A 187 6.62 -3.26 14.81
C LEU A 187 7.58 -3.35 13.63
N ALA A 188 8.87 -3.03 13.84
CA ALA A 188 9.89 -3.11 12.81
C ALA A 188 10.00 -4.53 12.23
N GLU A 189 9.99 -5.55 13.10
CA GLU A 189 10.02 -6.95 12.67
C GLU A 189 8.77 -7.31 11.85
N ALA A 190 7.58 -6.92 12.31
CA ALA A 190 6.33 -7.19 11.59
C ALA A 190 6.30 -6.55 10.20
N PHE A 191 6.65 -5.26 10.09
CA PHE A 191 6.74 -4.59 8.79
C PHE A 191 7.81 -5.20 7.88
N ALA A 192 8.99 -5.52 8.43
CA ALA A 192 10.06 -6.17 7.65
C ALA A 192 9.68 -7.57 7.17
N ALA A 193 8.81 -8.27 7.90
CA ALA A 193 8.22 -9.55 7.51
C ALA A 193 7.06 -9.42 6.50
N GLY A 194 6.67 -8.20 6.12
CA GLY A 194 5.60 -7.94 5.16
C GLY A 194 4.20 -7.98 5.75
N PHE A 195 4.08 -7.89 7.08
CA PHE A 195 2.79 -7.70 7.73
C PHE A 195 2.44 -6.21 7.76
N ALA A 196 1.16 -5.91 7.68
CA ALA A 196 0.65 -4.55 7.81
C ALA A 196 -0.30 -4.44 9.00
N PRO A 197 -0.49 -3.24 9.57
CA PRO A 197 -1.39 -3.06 10.70
C PRO A 197 -2.83 -3.43 10.33
N ALA A 198 -3.54 -4.06 11.27
CA ALA A 198 -4.98 -4.18 11.16
C ALA A 198 -5.62 -2.78 11.26
N ARG A 199 -6.63 -2.51 10.42
CA ARG A 199 -7.30 -1.19 10.32
C ARG A 199 -7.78 -0.66 11.66
N ASP A 200 -8.41 -1.51 12.47
CA ASP A 200 -8.97 -1.11 13.77
C ASP A 200 -7.94 -1.04 14.89
N CYS A 201 -6.69 -1.42 14.62
CA CYS A 201 -5.60 -1.51 15.61
C CYS A 201 -4.29 -0.97 15.03
N THR A 202 -4.39 0.16 14.33
CA THR A 202 -3.24 0.82 13.72
C THR A 202 -2.31 1.40 14.78
N PRO A 203 -0.98 1.26 14.63
CA PRO A 203 -0.01 1.93 15.48
C PRO A 203 0.10 3.44 15.15
N TRP A 204 -0.57 3.93 14.10
CA TRP A 204 -0.51 5.34 13.72
C TRP A 204 -1.17 6.24 14.75
N PRO A 205 -0.44 7.20 15.34
CA PRO A 205 -1.05 8.20 16.20
C PRO A 205 -1.90 9.18 15.37
N PRO A 206 -2.85 9.90 16.01
CA PRO A 206 -3.58 10.97 15.38
C PRO A 206 -2.64 12.08 14.89
N GLU A 207 -2.95 12.71 13.77
CA GLU A 207 -2.09 13.70 13.11
C GLU A 207 -1.80 14.95 13.98
N LYS A 208 -2.68 15.28 14.92
CA LYS A 208 -2.51 16.41 15.86
C LYS A 208 -1.61 16.08 17.06
N ALA A 209 -1.23 14.81 17.25
CA ALA A 209 -0.46 14.36 18.41
C ALA A 209 1.06 14.56 18.26
N VAL A 210 1.53 15.01 17.10
CA VAL A 210 2.96 15.20 16.82
C VAL A 210 3.23 16.70 16.69
N ARG A 211 3.64 17.32 17.81
CA ARG A 211 4.25 18.65 17.85
C ARG A 211 5.77 18.51 17.88
#